data_AF-A0A382C9Y8-F1
#
_entry.id   AF-A0A382C9Y8-F1
#
_cell.length_a   1.000
_cell.length_b   1.000
_cell.length_c   1.000
_cell.angle_alpha   90.00
_cell.angle_beta   90.00
_cell.angle_gamma   90.00
#
_symmetry.space_group_name_H-M   'P 1'
#
loop_
_entity.id
_entity.type
_entity.pdbx_description
1 polymer ?
#
loop_
_entity_poly.entity_id
_entity_poly.type
_entity_poly.pdbx_seq_one_letter_code
_entity_poly.pdbx_strand_id
1 'polypeptide(L)'
;MTYAGNRRIIDVDSHLFELDDFLHAVATDEEAAFIRPMEAQTELPVSLEAIGRGREHLDRRNADPELMAKFEASMFDISRSPWSRLGAFDPAERSHALDVLGFERQIVLGTFSFHQIAHEDDAKALEIGARVHNRAMGRFCAHDER
;
A
#
# COMPACT_ATOMS: atom_id res chain seq x y z
N MET A 1 5.49 -3.53 -24.69
CA MET A 1 6.81 -3.09 -24.20
C MET A 1 6.57 -2.46 -22.84
N THR A 2 7.38 -2.76 -21.82
CA THR A 2 7.20 -2.18 -20.48
C THR A 2 7.45 -0.67 -20.51
N TYR A 3 7.03 0.05 -19.47
CA TYR A 3 7.37 1.47 -19.33
C TYR A 3 8.88 1.69 -19.39
N ALA A 4 9.69 0.88 -18.72
CA ALA A 4 11.14 0.99 -18.69
C ALA A 4 11.80 0.81 -20.07
N GLY A 5 11.21 -0.01 -20.96
CA GLY A 5 11.82 -0.31 -22.26
C GLY A 5 13.20 -0.93 -22.07
N ASN A 6 14.24 -0.30 -22.63
CA ASN A 6 15.63 -0.76 -22.51
C ASN A 6 16.39 -0.19 -21.29
N ARG A 7 15.70 0.58 -20.42
CA ARG A 7 16.33 1.21 -19.25
C ARG A 7 16.29 0.28 -18.06
N ARG A 8 17.38 0.30 -17.28
CA ARG A 8 17.39 -0.26 -15.92
C ARG A 8 16.88 0.80 -14.95
N ILE A 9 15.78 0.53 -14.27
CA ILE A 9 15.16 1.45 -13.30
C ILE A 9 15.13 0.79 -11.93
N ILE A 10 15.65 1.49 -10.93
CA ILE A 10 15.54 1.16 -9.51
C ILE A 10 14.78 2.32 -8.88
N ASP A 11 13.58 2.05 -8.37
CA ASP A 11 12.75 3.04 -7.72
C ASP A 11 13.15 3.15 -6.24
N VAL A 12 13.59 4.31 -5.78
CA VAL A 12 14.03 4.49 -4.40
C VAL A 12 12.96 5.15 -3.53
N ASP A 13 11.78 5.42 -4.08
CA ASP A 13 10.72 6.20 -3.44
C ASP A 13 9.32 5.74 -3.89
N SER A 14 9.02 4.46 -3.68
CA SER A 14 7.70 3.91 -3.96
C SER A 14 6.88 3.84 -2.67
N HIS A 15 5.59 4.16 -2.75
CA HIS A 15 4.71 4.20 -1.59
C HIS A 15 3.55 3.21 -1.69
N LEU A 16 3.09 2.71 -0.53
CA LEU A 16 1.81 2.03 -0.39
C LEU A 16 0.69 3.03 -0.16
N PHE A 17 -0.53 2.68 -0.56
CA PHE A 17 -1.73 3.31 -0.05
C PHE A 17 -2.45 2.29 0.82
N GLU A 18 -1.98 2.13 2.05
CA GLU A 18 -2.41 1.08 2.97
C GLU A 18 -3.92 1.08 3.20
N LEU A 19 -4.47 -0.10 3.45
CA LEU A 19 -5.86 -0.26 3.86
C LEU A 19 -6.01 0.03 5.36
N ASP A 20 -7.24 0.29 5.79
CA ASP A 20 -7.61 0.63 7.17
C ASP A 20 -7.18 -0.42 8.19
N ASP A 21 -7.14 -1.69 7.79
CA ASP A 21 -6.75 -2.83 8.61
C ASP A 21 -5.25 -3.16 8.55
N PHE A 22 -4.42 -2.41 7.82
CA PHE A 22 -3.04 -2.80 7.49
C PHE A 22 -2.18 -3.18 8.71
N LEU A 23 -2.21 -2.36 9.77
CA LEU A 23 -1.48 -2.66 11.01
C LEU A 23 -2.18 -3.74 11.85
N HIS A 24 -3.51 -3.66 11.98
CA HIS A 24 -4.30 -4.62 12.75
C HIS A 24 -4.23 -6.04 12.17
N ALA A 25 -4.03 -6.18 10.86
CA ALA A 25 -3.91 -7.46 10.19
C ALA A 25 -2.65 -8.26 10.58
N VAL A 26 -1.70 -7.65 11.30
CA VAL A 26 -0.49 -8.31 11.80
C VAL A 26 -0.23 -8.09 13.30
N ALA A 27 -1.02 -7.26 13.96
CA ALA A 27 -0.93 -7.03 15.40
C ALA A 27 -1.53 -8.21 16.18
N THR A 28 -0.97 -8.50 17.36
CA THR A 28 -1.67 -9.33 18.36
C THR A 28 -2.75 -8.52 19.05
N ASP A 29 -3.67 -9.17 19.78
CA ASP A 29 -4.71 -8.48 20.56
C ASP A 29 -4.13 -7.49 21.58
N GLU A 30 -2.99 -7.83 22.20
CA GLU A 30 -2.31 -6.94 23.15
C GLU A 30 -1.68 -5.72 22.44
N GLU A 31 -1.09 -5.93 21.27
CA GLU A 31 -0.48 -4.85 20.48
C GLU A 31 -1.54 -3.94 19.86
N ALA A 32 -2.68 -4.49 19.44
CA ALA A 32 -3.78 -3.75 18.85
C ALA A 32 -4.35 -2.69 19.79
N ALA A 33 -4.23 -2.87 21.11
CA ALA A 33 -4.63 -1.88 22.10
C ALA A 33 -3.78 -0.58 22.04
N PHE A 34 -2.61 -0.61 21.40
CA PHE A 34 -1.72 0.54 21.23
C PHE A 34 -1.79 1.19 19.84
N ILE A 35 -2.62 0.64 18.94
CA ILE A 35 -2.73 1.13 17.56
C ILE A 35 -4.01 1.92 17.43
N ARG A 36 -3.91 3.19 17.07
CA ARG A 36 -5.09 4.00 16.76
C ARG A 36 -5.70 3.57 15.42
N PRO A 37 -7.04 3.59 15.28
CA PRO A 37 -7.69 3.43 13.99
C PRO A 37 -7.15 4.43 12.96
N MET A 38 -6.98 3.98 11.72
CA MET A 38 -6.35 4.79 10.67
C MET A 38 -7.14 6.07 10.38
N GLU A 39 -8.47 5.99 10.41
CA GLU A 39 -9.39 7.12 10.20
C GLU A 39 -9.38 8.16 11.33
N ALA A 40 -8.77 7.85 12.48
CA ALA A 40 -8.65 8.78 13.60
C ALA A 40 -7.46 9.75 13.46
N GLN A 41 -6.55 9.53 12.49
CA GLN A 41 -5.39 10.38 12.27
C GLN A 41 -5.79 11.72 11.65
N THR A 42 -5.04 12.78 11.95
CA THR A 42 -5.37 14.15 11.50
C THR A 42 -4.34 14.74 10.53
N GLU A 43 -3.12 14.20 10.54
CA GLU A 43 -1.97 14.65 9.76
C GLU A 43 -2.16 14.34 8.27
N LEU A 44 -2.82 13.22 7.98
CA LEU A 44 -3.19 12.82 6.64
C LEU A 44 -4.59 12.19 6.65
N PRO A 45 -5.66 12.94 6.35
CA PRO A 45 -7.03 12.44 6.42
C PRO A 45 -7.25 11.20 5.54
N VAL A 46 -7.98 10.22 6.06
CA VAL A 46 -8.27 8.95 5.39
C VAL A 46 -9.76 8.86 5.07
N SER A 47 -10.07 8.35 3.87
CA SER A 47 -11.44 8.10 3.43
C SER A 47 -11.71 6.60 3.41
N LEU A 48 -12.44 6.10 4.41
CA LEU A 48 -12.89 4.71 4.45
C LEU A 48 -13.76 4.35 3.23
N GLU A 49 -14.53 5.30 2.70
CA GLU A 49 -15.29 5.12 1.47
C GLU A 49 -14.36 4.90 0.25
N ALA A 50 -13.28 5.67 0.14
CA ALA A 50 -12.30 5.50 -0.94
C ALA A 50 -11.55 4.17 -0.83
N ILE A 51 -11.24 3.73 0.40
CA ILE A 51 -10.66 2.41 0.68
C ILE A 51 -11.62 1.31 0.25
N GLY A 52 -12.90 1.38 0.65
CA GLY A 52 -13.93 0.42 0.26
C GLY A 52 -14.06 0.31 -1.26
N ARG A 53 -14.12 1.45 -1.97
CA ARG A 53 -14.10 1.48 -3.44
C ARG A 53 -12.81 0.89 -4.03
N GLY A 54 -11.66 1.09 -3.37
CA GLY A 54 -10.39 0.49 -3.74
C GLY A 54 -10.44 -1.04 -3.73
N ARG A 55 -10.99 -1.63 -2.66
CA ARG A 55 -11.22 -3.08 -2.52
C ARG A 55 -12.14 -3.60 -3.62
N GLU A 56 -13.29 -2.95 -3.84
CA GLU A 56 -14.21 -3.33 -4.94
C GLU A 56 -13.53 -3.27 -6.31
N HIS A 57 -12.70 -2.25 -6.54
CA HIS A 57 -11.98 -2.13 -7.81
C HIS A 57 -10.95 -3.25 -7.98
N LEU A 58 -10.31 -3.71 -6.90
CA LEU A 58 -9.36 -4.84 -6.94
C LEU A 58 -10.09 -6.10 -7.39
N ASP A 59 -11.20 -6.42 -6.72
CA ASP A 59 -11.99 -7.61 -7.03
C ASP A 59 -12.45 -7.58 -8.50
N ARG A 60 -12.95 -6.43 -8.96
CA ARG A 60 -13.43 -6.26 -10.33
C ARG A 60 -12.33 -6.43 -11.38
N ARG A 61 -11.16 -5.80 -11.20
CA ARG A 61 -10.08 -5.87 -12.19
C ARG A 61 -9.36 -7.22 -12.18
N ASN A 62 -9.32 -7.91 -11.04
CA ASN A 62 -8.81 -9.29 -10.98
C ASN A 62 -9.77 -10.31 -11.62
N ALA A 63 -11.08 -10.02 -11.66
CA ALA A 63 -12.07 -10.88 -12.30
C ALA A 63 -12.23 -10.65 -13.81
N ASP A 64 -11.74 -9.54 -14.36
CA ASP A 64 -11.95 -9.13 -15.75
C ASP A 64 -10.62 -8.64 -16.40
N PRO A 65 -10.00 -9.46 -17.29
CA PRO A 65 -8.78 -9.09 -17.99
C PRO A 65 -8.91 -7.83 -18.87
N GLU A 66 -10.08 -7.55 -19.44
CA GLU A 66 -10.28 -6.33 -20.23
C GLU A 66 -10.28 -5.09 -19.32
N LEU A 67 -10.83 -5.23 -18.12
CA LEU A 67 -10.76 -4.18 -17.10
C LEU A 67 -9.32 -4.00 -16.61
N MET A 68 -8.60 -5.09 -16.33
CA MET A 68 -7.18 -5.02 -15.97
C MET A 68 -6.37 -4.23 -17.00
N ALA A 69 -6.51 -4.56 -18.30
CA ALA A 69 -5.82 -3.85 -19.38
C ALA A 69 -6.14 -2.34 -19.42
N LYS A 70 -7.37 -1.94 -19.08
CA LYS A 70 -7.73 -0.51 -18.97
C LYS A 70 -7.01 0.17 -17.81
N PHE A 71 -6.84 -0.51 -16.68
CA PHE A 71 -6.10 0.02 -15.53
C PHE A 71 -4.60 0.12 -15.81
N GLU A 72 -4.01 -0.86 -16.50
CA GLU A 72 -2.62 -0.80 -16.98
C GLU A 72 -2.41 0.43 -17.88
N ALA A 73 -3.28 0.62 -18.88
CA ALA A 73 -3.20 1.74 -19.81
C ALA A 73 -3.36 3.10 -19.12
N SER A 74 -4.05 3.16 -17.98
CA SER A 74 -4.27 4.37 -17.19
C SER A 74 -3.42 4.44 -15.91
N MET A 75 -2.35 3.66 -15.76
CA MET A 75 -1.69 3.54 -14.44
C MET A 75 -1.10 4.86 -13.91
N PHE A 76 -0.78 5.80 -14.82
CA PHE A 76 -0.27 7.14 -14.48
C PHE A 76 -1.36 8.21 -14.33
N ASP A 77 -2.65 7.83 -14.38
CA ASP A 77 -3.78 8.73 -14.18
C ASP A 77 -3.93 9.10 -12.70
N ILE A 78 -3.29 10.21 -12.31
CA ILE A 78 -3.30 10.71 -10.93
C ILE A 78 -4.63 11.35 -10.52
N SER A 79 -5.61 11.51 -11.43
CA SER A 79 -6.93 12.01 -11.08
C SER A 79 -7.78 10.98 -10.34
N ARG A 80 -7.41 9.70 -10.44
CA ARG A 80 -8.06 8.59 -9.71
C ARG A 80 -7.69 8.61 -8.25
N SER A 81 -8.64 8.14 -7.43
CA SER A 81 -8.38 7.80 -6.02
C SER A 81 -7.13 6.94 -5.92
N PRO A 82 -6.23 7.21 -4.97
CA PRO A 82 -4.99 6.47 -4.84
C PRO A 82 -5.21 4.98 -4.60
N TRP A 83 -6.18 4.58 -3.77
CA TRP A 83 -6.56 3.19 -3.55
C TRP A 83 -7.17 2.51 -4.78
N SER A 84 -7.60 3.27 -5.79
CA SER A 84 -8.11 2.70 -7.03
C SER A 84 -7.00 2.41 -8.04
N ARG A 85 -5.73 2.77 -7.77
CA ARG A 85 -4.63 2.59 -8.72
C ARG A 85 -4.06 1.17 -8.64
N LEU A 86 -3.55 0.70 -9.77
CA LEU A 86 -2.94 -0.62 -9.89
C LEU A 86 -1.70 -0.72 -8.99
N GLY A 87 -1.66 -1.72 -8.12
CA GLY A 87 -0.55 -2.01 -7.22
C GLY A 87 -0.53 -1.12 -5.97
N ALA A 88 -1.62 -0.39 -5.68
CA ALA A 88 -1.67 0.55 -4.57
C ALA A 88 -1.46 -0.11 -3.20
N PHE A 89 -2.06 -1.27 -2.97
CA PHE A 89 -2.10 -1.91 -1.65
C PHE A 89 -2.06 -3.45 -1.65
N ASP A 90 -2.32 -4.09 -2.78
CA ASP A 90 -2.29 -5.56 -2.89
C ASP A 90 -0.90 -6.04 -3.37
N PRO A 91 -0.24 -7.00 -2.69
CA PRO A 91 1.09 -7.46 -3.06
C PRO A 91 1.18 -8.14 -4.44
N ALA A 92 0.18 -8.95 -4.79
CA ALA A 92 0.17 -9.66 -6.08
C ALA A 92 -0.01 -8.64 -7.22
N GLU A 93 -0.89 -7.67 -7.01
CA GLU A 93 -1.07 -6.58 -7.97
C GLU A 93 0.13 -5.64 -8.04
N ARG A 94 0.83 -5.39 -6.93
CA ARG A 94 2.10 -4.62 -6.97
C ARG A 94 3.13 -5.33 -7.84
N SER A 95 3.21 -6.64 -7.75
CA SER A 95 4.10 -7.45 -8.61
C SER A 95 3.72 -7.32 -10.08
N HIS A 96 2.43 -7.36 -10.39
CA HIS A 96 1.91 -7.10 -11.75
C HIS A 96 2.22 -5.68 -12.24
N ALA A 97 2.05 -4.67 -11.38
CA ALA A 97 2.40 -3.29 -11.71
C ALA A 97 3.89 -3.15 -12.03
N LEU A 98 4.78 -3.85 -11.31
CA LEU A 98 6.21 -3.90 -11.62
C LEU A 98 6.50 -4.59 -12.96
N ASP A 99 5.72 -5.59 -13.37
CA ASP A 99 5.86 -6.23 -14.68
C ASP A 99 5.49 -5.26 -15.81
N VAL A 100 4.41 -4.50 -15.63
CA VAL A 100 3.98 -3.45 -16.57
C VAL A 100 5.03 -2.32 -16.64
N LEU A 101 5.55 -1.91 -15.49
CA LEU A 101 6.56 -0.85 -15.39
C LEU A 101 7.93 -1.30 -15.91
N GLY A 102 8.30 -2.56 -15.69
CA GLY A 102 9.64 -3.08 -15.96
C GLY A 102 10.71 -2.55 -15.01
N PHE A 103 10.36 -2.26 -13.75
CA PHE A 103 11.33 -1.83 -12.74
C PHE A 103 12.09 -3.03 -12.19
N GLU A 104 13.38 -2.87 -11.95
CA GLU A 104 14.24 -3.94 -11.46
C GLU A 104 14.14 -4.11 -9.95
N ARG A 105 14.09 -2.99 -9.23
CA ARG A 105 13.97 -2.96 -7.76
C ARG A 105 13.14 -1.76 -7.33
N GLN A 106 12.53 -1.86 -6.15
CA GLN A 106 11.91 -0.72 -5.47
C GLN A 106 12.24 -0.66 -3.97
N ILE A 107 12.26 0.54 -3.40
CA ILE A 107 12.13 0.76 -1.96
C ILE A 107 10.67 1.08 -1.68
N VAL A 108 10.02 0.28 -0.83
CA VAL A 108 8.62 0.46 -0.46
C VAL A 108 8.52 1.21 0.87
N LEU A 109 7.78 2.31 0.87
CA LEU A 109 7.55 3.22 1.99
C LEU A 109 6.08 3.22 2.39
N GLY A 110 5.81 3.39 3.68
CA GLY A 110 4.46 3.60 4.20
C GLY A 110 3.96 5.01 3.86
N THR A 111 2.63 5.16 3.78
CA THR A 111 1.98 6.47 3.61
C THR A 111 1.10 6.78 4.81
N PHE A 112 0.02 6.02 5.01
CA PHE A 112 -0.92 6.31 6.09
C PHE A 112 -0.51 5.63 7.39
N SER A 113 0.01 4.40 7.32
CA SER A 113 0.32 3.63 8.52
C SER A 113 1.42 4.25 9.38
N PHE A 114 2.29 5.07 8.77
CA PHE A 114 3.28 5.88 9.49
C PHE A 114 2.61 6.86 10.47
N HIS A 115 1.51 7.50 10.08
CA HIS A 115 0.81 8.50 10.89
C HIS A 115 0.02 7.90 12.06
N GLN A 116 -0.29 6.60 12.02
CA GLN A 116 -0.86 5.89 13.17
C GLN A 116 0.14 5.66 14.31
N ILE A 117 1.43 5.92 14.08
CA ILE A 117 2.53 5.55 14.99
C ILE A 117 3.37 6.77 15.34
N ALA A 118 3.83 7.53 14.34
CA ALA A 118 4.87 8.53 14.50
C ALA A 118 4.51 9.71 15.43
N HIS A 119 3.21 9.88 15.72
CA HIS A 119 2.66 11.01 16.46
C HIS A 119 2.16 10.62 17.85
N GLU A 120 2.51 9.44 18.34
CA GLU A 120 2.20 9.02 19.70
C GLU A 120 3.15 9.68 20.71
N ASP A 121 2.58 10.20 21.81
CA ASP A 121 3.35 10.70 22.95
C ASP A 121 3.83 9.57 23.89
N ASP A 122 3.14 8.42 23.88
CA ASP A 122 3.49 7.26 24.69
C ASP A 122 4.64 6.46 24.04
N ALA A 123 5.78 6.42 24.72
CA ALA A 123 6.94 5.65 24.29
C ALA A 123 6.65 4.16 24.07
N LYS A 124 5.74 3.57 24.86
CA LYS A 124 5.33 2.17 24.69
C LYS A 124 4.50 2.00 23.41
N ALA A 125 3.59 2.94 23.12
CA ALA A 125 2.82 2.93 21.89
C ALA A 125 3.72 3.12 20.66
N LEU A 126 4.72 4.02 20.72
CA LEU A 126 5.72 4.20 19.67
C LEU A 126 6.50 2.90 19.38
N GLU A 127 7.00 2.24 20.43
CA GLU A 127 7.77 1.00 20.29
C GLU A 127 6.92 -0.12 19.65
N ILE A 128 5.71 -0.33 20.17
CA ILE A 128 4.79 -1.37 19.70
C ILE A 128 4.37 -1.08 18.26
N GLY A 129 3.93 0.16 17.98
CA GLY A 129 3.52 0.59 16.66
C GLY A 129 4.62 0.39 15.63
N ALA A 130 5.86 0.81 15.92
CA ALA A 130 6.99 0.63 15.00
C ALA A 130 7.27 -0.86 14.70
N ARG A 131 7.16 -1.75 15.69
CA ARG A 131 7.31 -3.20 15.50
C ARG A 131 6.19 -3.78 14.63
N VAL A 132 4.95 -3.35 14.85
CA VAL A 132 3.80 -3.77 14.05
C VAL A 132 3.95 -3.29 12.60
N HIS A 133 4.31 -2.03 12.39
CA HIS A 133 4.54 -1.47 11.06
C HIS A 133 5.64 -2.20 10.30
N ASN A 134 6.79 -2.47 10.93
CA ASN A 134 7.87 -3.23 10.30
C ASN A 134 7.41 -4.64 9.88
N ARG A 135 6.57 -5.31 10.68
CA ARG A 135 5.97 -6.60 10.29
C ARG A 135 4.98 -6.44 9.14
N ALA A 136 4.15 -5.40 9.14
CA ALA A 136 3.18 -5.15 8.08
C ALA A 136 3.87 -4.88 6.74
N MET A 137 4.88 -4.00 6.73
CA MET A 137 5.72 -3.72 5.56
C MET A 137 6.46 -4.97 5.09
N GLY A 138 7.07 -5.72 6.01
CA GLY A 138 7.74 -6.98 5.69
C GLY A 138 6.79 -8.01 5.08
N ARG A 139 5.57 -8.14 5.61
CA ARG A 139 4.54 -9.03 5.05
C ARG A 139 4.15 -8.61 3.63
N PHE A 140 4.01 -7.32 3.36
CA PHE A 140 3.71 -6.82 2.02
C PHE A 140 4.83 -7.17 1.03
N CYS A 141 6.09 -6.86 1.38
CA CYS A 141 7.24 -7.08 0.50
C CYS A 141 7.61 -8.56 0.34
N ALA A 142 7.22 -9.45 1.26
CA ALA A 142 7.58 -10.88 1.19
C ALA A 142 7.06 -11.61 -0.06
N HIS A 143 6.16 -11.00 -0.83
CA HIS A 143 5.60 -11.57 -2.04
C HIS A 143 6.51 -11.45 -3.28
N ASP A 144 7.43 -10.47 -3.30
CA ASP A 144 8.27 -10.17 -4.46
C ASP A 144 9.68 -9.73 -4.01
N GLU A 145 10.72 -10.24 -4.67
CA GLU A 145 12.11 -9.89 -4.35
C GLU A 145 12.56 -8.53 -4.93
N ARG A 146 11.69 -7.88 -5.73
CA ARG A 146 11.96 -6.61 -6.40
C ARG A 146 11.71 -5.39 -5.52
#